data_AF-A0A949W5P8-F1
#
_entry.id   AF-A0A949W5P8-F1
#
_cell.length_a   1.000
_cell.length_b   1.000
_cell.length_c   1.000
_cell.angle_alpha   90.00
_cell.angle_beta   90.00
_cell.angle_gamma   90.00
#
_symmetry.space_group_name_H-M   'P 1'
#
loop_
_entity.id
_entity.type
_entity.pdbx_description
1 polymer ?
#
loop_
_entity_poly.entity_id
_entity_poly.type
_entity_poly.pdbx_seq_one_letter_code
_entity_poly.pdbx_strand_id
1 'polypeptide(L)' 'MVIVDLLGARYVSSELLNFLLLCEMDCQRNGATLKVRDVAPDLLRVFRFAGLNQVIDFSA' A
#
# COMPACT_ATOMS: atom_id res chain seq x y z
N MET A 1 -7.33 -11.65 4.46
CA MET A 1 -7.14 -10.42 3.68
C MET A 1 -7.06 -9.26 4.64
N VAL A 2 -6.00 -8.46 4.54
CA VAL A 2 -5.77 -7.24 5.32
C VAL A 2 -6.06 -6.04 4.41
N ILE A 3 -6.84 -5.07 4.90
CA ILE A 3 -7.18 -3.86 4.16
C ILE A 3 -6.57 -2.66 4.90
N VAL A 4 -5.79 -1.86 4.18
CA VAL A 4 -5.36 -0.54 4.63
C VAL A 4 -6.17 0.50 3.88
N ASP A 5 -6.97 1.26 4.62
CA ASP A 5 -7.81 2.32 4.09
C ASP A 5 -7.08 3.66 4.22
N LEU A 6 -6.88 4.35 3.09
CA LEU A 6 -6.21 5.65 3.04
C LEU A 6 -7.19 6.80 2.80
N LEU A 7 -8.49 6.60 3.06
CA LEU A 7 -9.50 7.66 2.93
C LEU A 7 -9.09 8.90 3.75
N GLY A 8 -8.94 10.03 3.06
CA GLY A 8 -8.54 11.30 3.66
C GLY A 8 -7.03 11.47 3.88
N ALA A 9 -6.20 10.48 3.54
CA ALA A 9 -4.75 10.64 3.54
C ALA A 9 -4.34 11.68 2.48
N ARG A 10 -3.56 12.68 2.91
CA ARG A 10 -3.06 13.76 2.05
C ARG A 10 -1.56 13.67 1.78
N TYR A 11 -0.86 12.88 2.58
CA TYR A 11 0.59 12.77 2.55
C TYR A 11 1.01 11.35 2.95
N VAL A 12 2.08 10.88 2.32
CA VAL A 12 2.76 9.62 2.65
C VAL A 12 4.26 9.89 2.73
N SER A 13 4.86 9.48 3.83
CA SER A 13 6.31 9.44 3.99
C SER A 13 6.87 8.09 3.57
N SER A 14 8.20 8.01 3.43
CA SER A 14 8.92 6.75 3.24
C SER A 14 8.70 5.74 4.35
N GLU A 15 8.36 6.18 5.57
CA GLU A 15 8.06 5.30 6.70
C GLU A 15 6.79 4.47 6.43
N LEU A 16 5.72 5.11 5.93
CA LEU A 16 4.50 4.36 5.57
C LEU A 16 4.75 3.41 4.41
N LEU A 17 5.58 3.79 3.44
CA LEU A 17 5.96 2.92 2.33
C LEU A 17 6.66 1.65 2.84
N ASN A 18 7.62 1.81 3.76
CA ASN A 18 8.31 0.69 4.39
C ASN A 18 7.36 -0.18 5.21
N PHE A 19 6.44 0.43 5.96
CA PHE A 19 5.42 -0.29 6.72
C PHE A 19 4.54 -1.16 5.82
N LEU A 20 4.05 -0.61 4.70
CA LEU A 20 3.23 -1.37 3.74
C LEU A 20 3.98 -2.56 3.14
N LEU A 21 5.29 -2.43 2.86
CA LEU A 21 6.12 -3.55 2.43
C LEU A 21 6.22 -4.65 3.49
N LEU A 22 6.45 -4.27 4.74
CA LEU A 22 6.51 -5.24 5.84
C LEU A 22 5.18 -5.96 6.02
N CYS A 23 4.04 -5.25 5.91
CA CYS A 23 2.71 -5.86 5.94
C CYS A 23 2.50 -6.84 4.78
N GLU A 24 2.93 -6.51 3.57
CA GLU A 24 2.82 -7.41 2.41
C GLU A 24 3.66 -8.68 2.63
N MET A 25 4.90 -8.53 3.09
CA MET A 25 5.77 -9.68 3.41
C MET A 25 5.16 -10.59 4.48
N ASP A 26 4.54 -10.00 5.51
CA ASP A 26 3.88 -10.78 6.56
C ASP A 26 2.61 -11.45 6.05
N CYS A 27 1.83 -10.77 5.20
CA CYS A 27 0.66 -11.37 4.53
C CYS A 27 1.08 -12.59 3.71
N GLN A 28 2.11 -12.46 2.87
CA GLN A 28 2.63 -13.57 2.05
C GLN A 28 3.07 -14.77 2.90
N ARG A 29 3.78 -14.52 4.01
CA ARG A 29 4.22 -15.58 4.93
C ARG A 29 3.07 -16.36 5.57
N ASN A 30 1.93 -15.70 5.76
CA ASN A 30 0.76 -16.28 6.41
C ASN A 30 -0.33 -16.73 5.41
N GLY A 31 -0.05 -16.71 4.10
CA GLY A 31 -1.05 -17.06 3.07
C GLY A 31 -2.22 -16.07 3.00
N ALA A 32 -2.00 -14.83 3.44
CA ALA A 32 -2.95 -13.72 3.36
C ALA A 32 -2.57 -12.76 2.22
N THR A 33 -3.47 -11.83 1.93
CA THR A 33 -3.29 -10.77 0.93
C THR A 33 -3.42 -9.39 1.58
N LEU A 34 -2.58 -8.44 1.17
CA LEU A 34 -2.73 -7.02 1.50
C LEU A 34 -3.41 -6.29 0.35
N LYS A 35 -4.36 -5.41 0.70
CA LYS A 35 -4.97 -4.47 -0.23
C LYS A 35 -4.96 -3.07 0.36
N VAL A 36 -4.66 -2.08 -0.46
CA VAL A 36 -4.73 -0.66 -0.10
C VAL A 36 -5.83 -0.01 -0.94
N ARG A 37 -6.79 0.65 -0.28
CA ARG A 37 -7.95 1.27 -0.94
C ARG A 37 -8.08 2.75 -0.63
N ASP A 38 -8.98 3.41 -1.35
CA ASP A 38 -9.31 4.84 -1.18
C ASP A 38 -8.09 5.76 -1.33
N VAL A 39 -7.17 5.36 -2.22
CA VAL A 39 -5.90 6.06 -2.44
C VAL A 39 -6.10 7.25 -3.36
N ALA A 40 -5.79 8.45 -2.87
CA ALA A 40 -5.82 9.65 -3.68
C ALA A 40 -4.87 9.54 -4.90
N PRO A 41 -5.25 10.08 -6.09
CA PRO A 41 -4.45 9.96 -7.32
C PRO A 41 -3.00 10.42 -7.20
N ASP A 42 -2.74 11.45 -6.41
CA ASP A 42 -1.38 11.95 -6.20
C ASP A 42 -0.51 10.98 -5.40
N LEU A 43 -1.10 10.28 -4.42
CA LEU A 43 -0.41 9.26 -3.65
C LEU A 43 -0.15 8.00 -4.49
N LEU A 44 -1.07 7.64 -5.40
CA LEU A 44 -0.82 6.56 -6.37
C LEU A 44 0.45 6.80 -7.20
N ARG A 45 0.78 8.06 -7.53
CA ARG A 45 2.04 8.37 -8.23
C ARG A 45 3.26 8.06 -7.37
N VAL A 46 3.20 8.37 -6.07
CA VAL A 46 4.28 8.04 -5.11
C VAL A 46 4.47 6.53 -5.02
N PHE A 47 3.39 5.76 -4.90
CA PHE A 47 3.46 4.30 -4.85
C PHE A 47 4.02 3.69 -6.14
N ARG A 48 3.64 4.20 -7.31
CA ARG A 48 4.21 3.76 -8.59
C ARG A 48 5.69 4.13 -8.72
N PHE A 49 6.07 5.33 -8.33
CA PHE A 49 7.47 5.77 -8.34
C PHE A 49 8.34 4.90 -7.43
N ALA A 50 7.82 4.50 -6.28
CA ALA A 50 8.48 3.58 -5.35
C ALA A 50 8.45 2.10 -5.81
N GLY A 51 7.79 1.77 -6.92
CA GLY A 51 7.64 0.41 -7.43
C GLY A 51 6.69 -0.49 -6.63
N LEU A 52 5.94 0.07 -5.67
CA LEU A 52 5.08 -0.70 -4.76
C LEU A 52 3.89 -1.34 -5.48
N ASN A 53 3.46 -0.77 -6.59
CA ASN A 53 2.35 -1.30 -7.40
C ASN A 53 2.65 -2.65 -8.06
N GLN A 54 3.89 -3.14 -8.00
CA GLN A 54 4.27 -4.47 -8.47
C GLN A 54 4.05 -5.55 -7.41
N VAL A 55 3.93 -5.15 -6.14
CA VAL A 55 3.87 -6.05 -4.97
C VAL A 55 2.60 -5.90 -4.16
N ILE A 56 1.93 -4.74 -4.20
CA ILE A 56 0.74 -4.45 -3.41
C ILE A 56 -0.41 -4.04 -4.35
N ASP A 57 -1.61 -4.55 -4.07
CA ASP A 57 -2.84 -4.17 -4.78
C ASP A 57 -3.34 -2.80 -4.30
N PHE A 58 -3.22 -1.80 -5.18
CA PHE A 58 -3.78 -0.45 -5.04
C PHE A 58 -4.96 -0.24 -6.01
N SER A 59 -5.94 -1.14 -6.01
CA SER A 59 -7.16 -0.94 -6.81
C SER A 59 -8.02 0.16 -6.17
N ALA A 60 -8.25 1.21 -6.97
CA ALA A 60 -9.20 2.28 -6.68
C ALA A 60 -10.64 1.76 -6.63
#